data_AF-A0A919TLR3-F1
#
_entry.id   AF-A0A919TLR3-F1
#
_cell.length_a   1.000
_cell.length_b   1.000
_cell.length_c   1.000
_cell.angle_alpha   90.00
_cell.angle_beta   90.00
_cell.angle_gamma   90.00
#
_symmetry.space_group_name_H-M   'P 1'
#
loop_
_entity.id
_entity.type
_entity.pdbx_description
1 polymer ?
#
loop_
_entity_poly.entity_id
_entity_poly.type
_entity_poly.pdbx_seq_one_letter_code
_entity_poly.pdbx_strand_id
1 'polypeptide(L)'
;MSDFATSIERLLTQVRHWEERRWSASAAAGTKADLAYRLVQQLADLGAEAERRAPRQVPRIHDLVLADQLRVVADDILAAEPAEELLARATAAVDDVRHRI
;
A
#
# COMPACT_ATOMS: atom_id res chain seq x y z
N MET A 1 5.94 -0.38 -17.72
CA MET A 1 5.39 -0.24 -16.36
C MET A 1 4.32 -1.30 -16.18
N SER A 2 4.35 -2.05 -15.09
CA SER A 2 3.28 -3.00 -14.75
C SER A 2 1.99 -2.27 -14.34
N ASP A 3 0.85 -2.95 -14.40
CA ASP A 3 -0.42 -2.42 -13.92
C ASP A 3 -0.34 -2.03 -12.43
N PHE A 4 0.40 -2.82 -11.65
CA PHE A 4 0.68 -2.53 -10.24
C PHE A 4 1.40 -1.18 -10.06
N ALA A 5 2.47 -0.92 -10.83
CA ALA A 5 3.20 0.35 -10.78
C ALA A 5 2.30 1.53 -11.15
N THR A 6 1.43 1.37 -12.14
CA THR A 6 0.46 2.41 -12.51
C THR A 6 -0.58 2.65 -11.40
N SER A 7 -1.07 1.59 -10.76
CA SER A 7 -2.07 1.70 -9.69
C SER A 7 -1.48 2.37 -8.45
N ILE A 8 -0.25 2.01 -8.04
CA ILE A 8 0.41 2.63 -6.89
C ILE A 8 0.71 4.12 -7.14
N GLU A 9 1.14 4.50 -8.34
CA GLU A 9 1.37 5.91 -8.67
C GLU A 9 0.09 6.76 -8.57
N ARG A 10 -1.05 6.21 -8.99
CA ARG A 10 -2.36 6.87 -8.85
C ARG A 10 -2.73 7.06 -7.38
N LEU A 11 -2.55 6.03 -6.55
CA LEU A 11 -2.81 6.12 -5.12
C LEU A 11 -1.88 7.14 -4.45
N LEU A 12 -0.58 7.07 -4.69
CA LEU A 12 0.39 8.02 -4.16
C LEU A 12 0.08 9.44 -4.57
N THR A 13 -0.36 9.65 -5.82
CA THR A 13 -0.80 10.96 -6.29
C THR A 13 -2.00 11.50 -5.53
N GLN A 14 -2.94 10.63 -5.17
CA GLN A 14 -4.12 10.98 -4.41
C GLN A 14 -3.81 11.31 -2.94
N VAL A 15 -2.83 10.67 -2.31
CA VAL A 15 -2.60 10.76 -0.85
C VAL A 15 -1.37 11.54 -0.41
N ARG A 16 -0.37 11.77 -1.28
CA ARG A 16 0.91 12.41 -0.91
C ARG A 16 0.79 13.80 -0.29
N HIS A 17 -0.33 14.48 -0.51
CA HIS A 17 -0.60 15.84 -0.05
C HIS A 17 -1.60 15.87 1.12
N TRP A 18 -1.90 14.72 1.73
CA TRP A 18 -2.87 14.64 2.80
C TRP A 18 -2.26 15.03 4.14
N GLU A 19 -2.94 15.95 4.81
CA GLU A 19 -2.65 16.37 6.18
C GLU A 19 -3.38 15.48 7.21
N GLU A 20 -3.03 15.63 8.48
CA GLU A 20 -3.56 14.82 9.60
C GLU A 20 -5.09 14.74 9.64
N ARG A 21 -5.77 15.87 9.36
CA ARG A 21 -7.25 15.92 9.34
C ARG A 21 -7.83 15.03 8.25
N ARG A 22 -7.15 14.94 7.10
CA ARG A 22 -7.60 14.12 5.97
C ARG A 22 -7.35 12.64 6.25
N TRP A 23 -6.25 12.30 6.89
CA TRP A 23 -5.92 10.94 7.33
C TRP A 23 -6.86 10.40 8.41
N SER A 24 -7.22 11.24 9.39
CA SER A 24 -8.13 10.88 10.49
C SER A 24 -9.61 10.88 10.10
N ALA A 25 -9.95 11.29 8.87
CA ALA A 25 -11.32 11.26 8.38
C ALA A 25 -11.86 9.82 8.40
N SER A 26 -13.12 9.68 8.83
CA SER A 26 -13.82 8.39 8.88
C SER A 26 -13.91 7.75 7.49
N ALA A 27 -13.76 6.43 7.47
CA ALA A 27 -13.94 5.57 6.32
C ALA A 27 -14.75 4.33 6.72
N ALA A 28 -15.15 3.50 5.75
CA ALA A 28 -16.04 2.36 5.98
C ALA A 28 -15.56 1.38 7.09
N ALA A 29 -14.25 1.34 7.38
CA ALA A 29 -13.69 0.60 8.49
C ALA A 29 -12.57 1.41 9.16
N GLY A 30 -12.92 2.21 10.17
CA GLY A 30 -11.97 3.08 10.89
C GLY A 30 -11.74 4.41 10.16
N THR A 31 -10.50 4.84 10.09
CA THR A 31 -10.05 6.05 9.40
C THR A 31 -9.44 5.73 8.03
N LYS A 32 -9.18 6.75 7.22
CA LYS A 32 -8.44 6.58 5.97
C LYS A 32 -7.00 6.11 6.21
N ALA A 33 -6.39 6.57 7.31
CA ALA A 33 -5.09 6.06 7.75
C ALA A 33 -5.16 4.56 8.08
N ASP A 34 -6.22 4.09 8.72
CA ASP A 34 -6.37 2.66 9.02
C ASP A 34 -6.52 1.80 7.76
N LEU A 35 -7.14 2.32 6.71
CA LEU A 35 -7.22 1.65 5.40
C LEU A 35 -5.84 1.62 4.72
N ALA A 36 -5.15 2.75 4.65
CA ALA A 36 -3.82 2.84 4.04
C ALA A 36 -2.78 2.02 4.80
N TYR A 37 -2.80 2.00 6.13
CA TYR A 37 -1.90 1.17 6.92
C TYR A 37 -2.16 -0.34 6.72
N ARG A 38 -3.43 -0.75 6.62
CA ARG A 38 -3.75 -2.14 6.24
C ARG A 38 -3.25 -2.50 4.85
N LEU A 39 -3.31 -1.57 3.90
CA LEU A 39 -2.72 -1.77 2.58
C LEU A 39 -1.20 -1.91 2.66
N VAL A 40 -0.51 -1.05 3.43
CA VAL A 40 0.93 -1.15 3.65
C VAL A 40 1.30 -2.54 4.17
N GLN A 41 0.59 -3.04 5.18
CA GLN A 41 0.83 -4.39 5.70
C GLN A 41 0.57 -5.46 4.64
N GLN A 42 -0.54 -5.39 3.92
CA GLN A 42 -0.89 -6.38 2.89
C GLN A 42 0.14 -6.41 1.75
N LEU A 43 0.66 -5.25 1.32
CA LEU A 43 1.74 -5.18 0.34
C LEU A 43 3.06 -5.74 0.90
N ALA A 44 3.39 -5.44 2.15
CA ALA A 44 4.57 -6.03 2.79
C ALA A 44 4.50 -7.57 2.88
N ASP A 45 3.32 -8.13 3.16
CA ASP A 45 3.11 -9.58 3.19
C ASP A 45 3.27 -10.20 1.79
N LEU A 46 2.77 -9.54 0.74
CA LEU A 46 2.99 -9.96 -0.65
C LEU A 46 4.47 -9.84 -1.06
N GLY A 47 5.17 -8.80 -0.62
CA GLY A 47 6.61 -8.66 -0.80
C GLY A 47 7.37 -9.82 -0.14
N ALA A 48 7.01 -10.18 1.09
CA ALA A 48 7.59 -11.34 1.77
C ALA A 48 7.31 -12.66 1.02
N GLU A 49 6.13 -12.82 0.43
CA GLU A 49 5.81 -13.96 -0.44
C GLU A 49 6.73 -14.02 -1.66
N ALA A 50 6.90 -12.89 -2.38
CA ALA A 50 7.78 -12.79 -3.55
C ALA A 50 9.24 -13.15 -3.20
N GLU A 51 9.72 -12.68 -2.05
CA GLU A 51 11.07 -12.92 -1.57
C GLU A 51 11.26 -14.31 -0.92
N ARG A 52 10.19 -15.09 -0.78
CA ARG A 52 10.16 -16.36 -0.01
C ARG A 52 10.69 -16.18 1.43
N ARG A 53 10.27 -15.10 2.08
CA ARG A 53 10.58 -14.76 3.47
C ARG A 53 9.35 -14.84 4.34
N ALA A 54 9.55 -14.95 5.66
CA ALA A 54 8.45 -14.87 6.61
C ALA A 54 7.86 -13.45 6.62
N PRO A 55 6.51 -13.31 6.67
CA PRO A 55 5.86 -12.01 6.79
C PRO A 55 6.25 -11.35 8.10
N ARG A 56 6.33 -10.02 8.08
CA ARG A 56 6.71 -9.19 9.23
C ARG A 56 5.72 -8.04 9.38
N GLN A 57 5.39 -7.72 10.62
CA GLN A 57 4.55 -6.58 10.91
C GLN A 57 5.29 -5.28 10.55
N VAL A 58 4.66 -4.43 9.74
CA VAL A 58 5.17 -3.09 9.45
C VAL A 58 4.87 -2.18 10.64
N PRO A 59 5.85 -1.44 11.19
CA PRO A 59 5.58 -0.52 12.29
C PRO A 59 4.66 0.65 11.86
N ARG A 60 3.62 0.96 12.65
CA ARG A 60 2.83 2.19 12.50
C ARG A 60 3.47 3.33 13.30
N ILE A 61 4.29 4.14 12.63
CA ILE A 61 5.02 5.24 13.26
C ILE A 61 4.13 6.49 13.37
N HIS A 62 3.65 6.98 12.23
CA HIS A 62 2.78 8.15 12.13
C HIS A 62 1.97 8.11 10.83
N ASP A 63 0.76 8.66 10.82
CA ASP A 63 -0.11 8.55 9.64
C ASP A 63 0.38 9.41 8.45
N LEU A 64 1.16 10.45 8.71
CA LEU A 64 1.77 11.28 7.65
C LEU A 64 2.86 10.56 6.84
N VAL A 65 3.43 9.46 7.36
CA VAL A 65 4.47 8.69 6.63
C VAL A 65 3.88 7.53 5.82
N LEU A 66 2.55 7.36 5.81
CA LEU A 66 1.89 6.24 5.11
C LEU A 66 2.13 6.27 3.60
N ALA A 67 2.20 7.46 2.99
CA ALA A 67 2.51 7.58 1.57
C ALA A 67 3.93 7.08 1.25
N ASP A 68 4.90 7.39 2.11
CA ASP A 68 6.28 6.92 1.96
C ASP A 68 6.38 5.42 2.21
N GLN A 69 5.69 4.91 3.23
CA GLN A 69 5.63 3.47 3.49
C GLN A 69 5.03 2.70 2.30
N LEU A 70 3.95 3.19 1.69
CA LEU A 70 3.37 2.60 0.48
C LEU A 70 4.36 2.57 -0.68
N ARG A 71 5.14 3.63 -0.86
CA ARG A 71 6.17 3.70 -1.89
C ARG A 71 7.25 2.64 -1.66
N VAL A 72 7.79 2.57 -0.45
CA VAL A 72 8.85 1.61 -0.09
C VAL A 72 8.40 0.17 -0.34
N VAL A 73 7.23 -0.23 0.19
CA VAL A 73 6.78 -1.63 0.02
C VAL A 73 6.44 -1.97 -1.43
N ALA A 74 5.99 -1.01 -2.23
CA ALA A 74 5.75 -1.22 -3.66
C ALA A 74 7.06 -1.37 -4.44
N ASP A 75 8.06 -0.54 -4.14
CA ASP A 75 9.41 -0.64 -4.72
C ASP A 75 10.05 -2.00 -4.35
N ASP A 76 9.89 -2.46 -3.10
CA ASP A 76 10.36 -3.78 -2.64
C ASP A 76 9.70 -4.94 -3.42
N ILE A 77 8.37 -4.88 -3.62
CA ILE A 77 7.67 -5.88 -4.45
C ILE A 77 8.23 -5.90 -5.86
N LEU A 78 8.41 -4.73 -6.50
CA LEU A 78 8.91 -4.65 -7.88
C LEU A 78 10.35 -5.15 -7.99
N ALA A 79 11.19 -4.87 -6.98
CA ALA A 79 12.57 -5.33 -6.92
C ALA A 79 12.72 -6.84 -6.71
N ALA A 80 11.70 -7.50 -6.14
CA ALA A 80 11.68 -8.94 -5.93
C ALA A 80 11.38 -9.76 -7.20
N GLU A 81 11.19 -9.11 -8.37
CA GLU A 81 10.84 -9.73 -9.65
C GLU A 81 9.68 -10.75 -9.53
N PRO A 82 8.50 -10.31 -9.05
CA PRO A 82 7.42 -11.21 -8.68
C PRO A 82 6.74 -11.82 -9.90
N ALA A 83 6.07 -12.95 -9.69
CA ALA A 83 5.19 -13.54 -10.69
C ALA A 83 3.99 -12.63 -11.01
N GLU A 84 3.45 -12.73 -12.22
CA GLU A 84 2.34 -11.88 -12.70
C GLU A 84 1.09 -12.01 -11.80
N GLU A 85 0.83 -13.20 -11.25
CA GLU A 85 -0.30 -13.46 -10.36
C GLU A 85 -0.18 -12.70 -9.03
N LEU A 86 1.05 -12.47 -8.55
CA LEU A 86 1.30 -11.67 -7.36
C LEU A 86 1.08 -10.19 -7.66
N LEU A 87 1.55 -9.71 -8.81
CA LEU A 87 1.28 -8.33 -9.26
C LEU A 87 -0.21 -8.06 -9.46
N ALA A 88 -0.97 -9.04 -9.97
CA ALA A 88 -2.42 -8.93 -10.10
C ALA A 88 -3.11 -8.80 -8.72
N ARG A 89 -2.71 -9.62 -7.74
CA ARG A 89 -3.21 -9.51 -6.35
C ARG A 89 -2.85 -8.17 -5.71
N ALA A 90 -1.62 -7.71 -5.89
CA ALA A 90 -1.17 -6.42 -5.39
C ALA A 90 -1.95 -5.25 -6.02
N THR A 91 -2.18 -5.31 -7.34
CA THR A 91 -2.96 -4.31 -8.08
C THR A 91 -4.40 -4.23 -7.55
N ALA A 92 -5.06 -5.38 -7.37
CA ALA A 92 -6.41 -5.44 -6.84
C ALA A 92 -6.51 -4.84 -5.42
N ALA A 93 -5.52 -5.10 -4.56
CA ALA A 93 -5.47 -4.53 -3.21
C ALA A 93 -5.35 -3.00 -3.22
N VAL A 94 -4.49 -2.46 -4.09
CA VAL A 94 -4.32 -1.01 -4.25
C VAL A 94 -5.59 -0.36 -4.79
N ASP A 95 -6.21 -0.96 -5.82
CA ASP A 95 -7.43 -0.43 -6.41
C ASP A 95 -8.62 -0.44 -5.42
N ASP A 96 -8.79 -1.49 -4.62
CA ASP A 96 -9.83 -1.53 -3.57
C ASP A 96 -9.70 -0.33 -2.63
N VAL A 97 -8.49 -0.11 -2.11
CA VAL A 97 -8.25 0.96 -1.14
C VAL A 97 -8.39 2.33 -1.78
N ARG A 98 -7.88 2.54 -3.00
CA ARG A 98 -8.02 3.81 -3.73
C ARG A 98 -9.48 4.23 -3.89
N HIS A 99 -10.39 3.29 -4.14
CA HIS A 99 -11.82 3.58 -4.26
C HIS A 99 -12.53 3.85 -2.92
N ARG A 100 -11.89 3.57 -1.79
CA ARG A 100 -12.48 3.67 -0.44
C ARG A 100 -11.98 4.85 0.38
N ILE A 101 -10.90 5.52 -0.05
CA ILE A 101 -10.26 6.64 0.66
C ILE A 101 -10.52 8.00 0.00
#